data_AF-A0A7S1SCR4-F1
#
_entry.id   AF-A0A7S1SCR4-F1
#
_cell.length_a   1.000
_cell.length_b   1.000
_cell.length_c   1.000
_cell.angle_alpha   90.00
_cell.angle_beta   90.00
_cell.angle_gamma   90.00
#
_symmetry.space_group_name_H-M   'P 1'
#
loop_
_entity.id
_entity.type
_entity.pdbx_description
1 polymer ?
#
loop_
_entity_poly.entity_id
_entity_poly.type
_entity_poly.pdbx_seq_one_letter_code
_entity_poly.pdbx_strand_id
1 'polypeptide(L)'
;SDWGHDHLLQVSEMFSGVHRDAQKLYHAGREITPGNTIRTAMGVNEDQLPSRCAIHVLVDRESFPQRLGPFSVVEVPLGADSFILPTSVEGGFHWTMKSGVLERHGIRTYDARVTAQCSPTH
;
A
#
# COMPACT_ATOMS: atom_id res chain seq x y z
N SER A 1 -16.58 18.03 16.43
CA SER A 1 -16.04 16.97 15.55
C SER A 1 -14.95 16.21 16.27
N ASP A 2 -15.12 14.90 16.42
CA ASP A 2 -14.21 14.02 17.17
C ASP A 2 -13.08 13.46 16.30
N TRP A 3 -12.90 14.04 15.12
CA TRP A 3 -11.81 13.69 14.21
C TRP A 3 -10.46 14.05 14.85
N GLY A 4 -9.81 13.01 15.36
CA GLY A 4 -8.44 13.04 15.85
C GLY A 4 -7.37 12.93 14.77
N HIS A 5 -6.13 13.11 15.20
CA HIS A 5 -4.90 12.88 14.43
C HIS A 5 -4.94 11.61 13.56
N ASP A 6 -5.28 10.46 14.12
CA ASP A 6 -5.20 9.17 13.41
C ASP A 6 -6.21 9.06 12.27
N HIS A 7 -7.40 9.65 12.44
CA HIS A 7 -8.42 9.71 11.38
C HIS A 7 -7.92 10.54 10.19
N LEU A 8 -7.24 11.66 10.48
CA LEU A 8 -6.68 12.54 9.44
C LEU A 8 -5.53 11.87 8.69
N LEU A 9 -4.64 11.17 9.41
CA LEU A 9 -3.56 10.40 8.79
C LEU A 9 -4.09 9.28 7.90
N GLN A 10 -5.11 8.54 8.36
CA GLN A 10 -5.71 7.47 7.58
C GLN A 10 -6.34 7.99 6.28
N VAL A 11 -7.07 9.10 6.36
CA VAL A 11 -7.67 9.73 5.17
C VAL A 11 -6.58 10.24 4.23
N SER A 12 -5.56 10.91 4.77
CA SER A 12 -4.42 11.40 3.98
C SER A 12 -3.66 10.28 3.28
N GLU A 13 -3.38 9.17 3.96
CA GLU A 13 -2.77 7.95 3.39
C GLU A 13 -3.60 7.41 2.23
N MET A 14 -4.92 7.32 2.39
CA MET A 14 -5.83 6.85 1.33
C MET A 14 -5.79 7.73 0.08
N PHE A 15 -5.66 9.06 0.23
CA PHE A 15 -5.65 9.99 -0.90
C PHE A 15 -4.26 10.21 -1.52
N SER A 16 -3.20 10.18 -0.71
CA SER A 16 -1.83 10.47 -1.16
C SER A 16 -1.02 9.22 -1.53
N GLY A 17 -1.40 8.04 -1.01
CA GLY A 17 -0.61 6.81 -1.11
C GLY A 17 0.68 6.81 -0.27
N VAL A 18 0.93 7.88 0.49
CA VAL A 18 2.06 7.96 1.41
C VAL A 18 1.66 7.25 2.71
N HIS A 19 2.48 6.35 3.22
CA HIS A 19 2.18 5.68 4.50
C HIS A 19 2.13 6.70 5.65
N ARG A 20 1.20 6.50 6.59
CA ARG A 20 0.92 7.45 7.69
C ARG A 20 2.15 7.83 8.53
N ASP A 21 3.07 6.91 8.73
CA ASP A 21 4.29 7.12 9.53
C ASP A 21 5.31 8.04 8.84
N ALA A 22 5.15 8.29 7.54
CA ALA A 22 5.97 9.23 6.80
C ALA A 22 5.29 10.60 6.65
N GLN A 23 4.21 10.87 7.39
CA GLN A 23 3.43 12.10 7.30
C GLN A 23 3.44 12.87 8.62
N LYS A 24 3.42 14.19 8.52
CA LYS A 24 3.13 15.10 9.64
C LYS A 24 2.00 16.05 9.22
N LEU A 25 1.06 16.26 10.11
CA LEU A 25 -0.14 17.06 9.84
C LEU A 25 -0.02 18.44 10.48
N TYR A 26 -0.33 19.48 9.72
CA TYR A 26 -0.22 20.86 10.18
C TYR A 26 -1.48 21.65 9.88
N HIS A 27 -1.86 22.53 10.81
CA HIS A 27 -2.90 23.54 10.61
C HIS A 27 -2.39 24.90 11.11
N ALA A 28 -2.48 25.93 10.27
CA ALA A 28 -2.05 27.30 10.62
C ALA A 28 -0.64 27.36 11.25
N GLY A 29 0.30 26.54 10.76
CA GLY A 29 1.67 26.48 11.27
C GLY A 29 1.87 25.66 12.57
N ARG A 30 0.80 25.06 13.11
CA ARG A 30 0.86 24.17 14.28
C ARG A 30 0.74 22.72 13.84
N GLU A 31 1.59 21.86 14.41
CA GLU A 31 1.48 20.42 14.22
C GLU A 31 0.25 19.87 14.96
N ILE A 32 -0.48 18.99 14.31
CA ILE A 32 -1.56 18.20 14.91
C ILE A 32 -0.90 16.92 15.40
N THR A 33 -0.85 16.72 16.72
CA THR A 33 -0.19 15.57 17.34
C THR A 33 -1.21 14.54 17.85
N PRO A 34 -0.77 13.29 18.16
CA PRO A 34 -1.63 12.31 18.78
C PRO A 34 -2.35 12.84 20.04
N GLY A 35 -3.62 12.51 20.18
CA GLY A 35 -4.49 13.04 21.25
C GLY A 35 -5.09 14.42 20.96
N ASN A 36 -4.70 15.08 19.87
CA ASN A 36 -5.39 16.28 19.40
C ASN A 36 -6.53 15.92 18.44
N THR A 37 -7.67 16.57 18.64
CA THR A 37 -8.74 16.68 17.66
C THR A 37 -8.52 17.88 16.74
N ILE A 38 -9.22 17.94 15.61
CA ILE A 38 -9.28 19.14 14.77
C ILE A 38 -9.68 20.36 15.63
N ARG A 39 -10.65 20.19 16.54
CA ARG A 39 -11.11 21.26 17.44
C ARG A 39 -9.96 21.83 18.27
N THR A 40 -9.20 20.96 18.93
CA THR A 40 -8.07 21.38 19.76
C THR A 40 -6.93 21.95 18.92
N ALA A 41 -6.67 21.40 17.73
CA ALA A 41 -5.64 21.90 16.82
C ALA A 41 -5.97 23.30 16.29
N MET A 42 -7.25 23.58 16.04
CA MET A 42 -7.74 24.90 15.62
C MET A 42 -7.86 25.90 16.78
N GLY A 43 -7.89 25.42 18.03
CA GLY A 43 -8.05 26.26 19.22
C GLY A 43 -9.42 26.95 19.32
N VAL A 44 -10.47 26.30 18.79
CA VAL A 44 -11.83 26.84 18.76
C VAL A 44 -12.79 25.97 19.56
N ASN A 45 -13.88 26.56 20.06
CA ASN A 45 -14.98 25.81 20.64
C ASN A 45 -15.82 25.14 19.54
N GLU A 46 -16.70 24.21 19.92
CA GLU A 46 -17.56 23.47 18.99
C GLU A 46 -18.41 24.40 18.11
N ASP A 47 -19.00 25.42 18.73
CA ASP A 47 -19.87 26.40 18.08
C ASP A 47 -19.12 27.33 17.10
N GLN A 48 -17.78 27.26 17.10
CA GLN A 48 -16.89 28.09 16.29
C GLN A 48 -16.12 27.26 15.24
N LEU A 49 -16.42 25.96 15.11
CA LEU A 49 -15.81 25.12 14.09
C LEU A 49 -16.26 25.58 12.69
N PRO A 50 -15.32 25.91 11.78
CA PRO A 50 -15.70 26.28 10.43
C PRO A 50 -16.19 25.06 9.65
N SER A 51 -17.03 25.31 8.65
CA SER A 51 -17.51 24.27 7.73
C SER A 51 -16.40 23.64 6.89
N ARG A 52 -15.24 24.33 6.76
CA ARG A 52 -14.05 23.87 6.05
C ARG A 52 -12.80 24.33 6.78
N CYS A 53 -11.79 23.47 6.84
CA CYS A 53 -10.45 23.81 7.30
C CYS A 53 -9.41 23.24 6.34
N ALA A 54 -8.26 23.90 6.23
CA ALA A 54 -7.12 23.40 5.48
C ALA A 54 -6.16 22.69 6.43
N ILE A 55 -5.78 21.46 6.09
CA ILE A 55 -4.74 20.70 6.77
C ILE A 55 -3.63 20.46 5.75
N HIS A 56 -2.43 20.85 6.13
CA HIS A 56 -1.23 20.65 5.34
C HIS A 56 -0.59 19.33 5.74
N VAL A 57 -0.23 18.52 4.75
CA VAL A 57 0.49 17.27 4.95
C VAL A 57 1.94 17.50 4.55
N LEU A 58 2.85 17.32 5.48
CA LEU A 58 4.29 17.31 5.23
C LEU A 58 4.75 15.86 5.17
N VAL A 59 5.49 15.51 4.12
CA VAL A 59 6.09 14.18 3.99
C VAL A 59 7.50 14.23 4.57
N ASP A 60 7.76 13.38 5.54
CA ASP A 60 9.07 13.24 6.14
C ASP A 60 10.02 12.55 5.17
N ARG A 61 11.00 13.30 4.65
CA ARG A 61 11.95 12.81 3.65
C ARG A 61 12.86 11.70 4.17
N GLU A 62 13.13 11.63 5.47
CA GLU A 62 13.97 10.58 6.03
C GLU A 62 13.21 9.26 6.13
N SER A 63 11.88 9.34 6.29
CA SER A 63 10.98 8.19 6.39
C SER A 63 10.39 7.79 5.02
N PHE A 64 10.37 8.70 4.04
CA PHE A 64 9.78 8.48 2.72
C PHE A 64 10.84 8.19 1.63
N PRO A 65 10.60 7.20 0.74
CA PRO A 65 9.52 6.23 0.80
C PRO A 65 9.74 5.27 1.97
N GLN A 66 8.66 4.87 2.63
CA GLN A 66 8.71 3.78 3.58
C GLN A 66 9.23 2.55 2.85
N ARG A 67 10.40 2.07 3.26
CA ARG A 67 10.98 0.86 2.69
C ARG A 67 10.01 -0.26 3.01
N LEU A 68 9.59 -1.02 1.99
CA LEU A 68 8.93 -2.29 2.23
C LEU A 68 9.82 -3.07 3.21
N GLY A 69 9.20 -3.63 4.25
CA GLY A 69 9.91 -4.42 5.26
C GLY A 69 10.71 -5.55 4.62
N PRO A 70 11.54 -6.27 5.39
CA PRO A 70 12.33 -7.37 4.83
C PRO A 70 11.40 -8.32 4.07
N PHE A 71 11.67 -8.51 2.78
CA PHE A 71 10.96 -9.51 1.99
C PHE A 71 11.29 -10.87 2.60
N SER A 72 10.28 -11.52 3.19
CA SER A 72 10.42 -12.91 3.61
C SER A 72 10.08 -13.80 2.41
N VAL A 73 10.97 -14.75 2.14
CA VAL A 73 10.64 -15.83 1.20
C VAL A 73 9.63 -16.72 1.91
N VAL A 74 8.41 -16.77 1.38
CA VAL A 74 7.37 -17.69 1.85
C VAL A 74 7.37 -18.88 0.89
N GLU A 75 7.49 -20.09 1.43
CA GLU A 75 7.27 -21.30 0.64
C GLU A 75 5.79 -21.40 0.28
N VAL A 76 5.50 -21.26 -1.01
CA VAL A 76 4.16 -21.45 -1.55
C VAL A 76 4.06 -22.88 -2.05
N PRO A 77 3.12 -23.70 -1.56
CA PRO A 77 2.93 -25.07 -2.03
C PRO A 77 2.33 -25.04 -3.44
N LEU A 78 3.20 -24.95 -4.45
CA LEU A 78 2.82 -25.01 -5.86
C LEU A 78 2.83 -26.47 -6.31
N GLY A 79 1.67 -26.96 -6.75
CA GLY A 79 1.53 -28.27 -7.40
C GLY A 79 1.58 -28.16 -8.92
N ALA A 80 1.67 -29.29 -9.63
CA ALA A 80 1.61 -29.32 -11.09
C ALA A 80 0.29 -28.73 -11.65
N ASP A 81 -0.79 -28.83 -10.88
CA ASP A 81 -2.10 -28.26 -11.16
C ASP A 81 -2.16 -26.73 -10.99
N SER A 82 -1.18 -26.10 -10.34
CA SER A 82 -1.05 -24.64 -10.26
C SER A 82 -0.66 -23.98 -11.58
N PHE A 83 -0.18 -24.78 -12.55
CA PHE A 83 0.34 -24.31 -13.81
C PHE A 83 -0.53 -24.73 -15.00
N ILE A 84 -0.51 -23.91 -16.03
CA ILE A 84 -0.91 -24.28 -17.38
C ILE A 84 0.38 -24.75 -18.06
N LEU A 85 0.49 -26.07 -18.23
CA LEU A 85 1.61 -26.70 -18.92
C LEU A 85 1.43 -26.51 -20.45
N PRO A 86 2.48 -26.11 -21.18
CA PRO A 86 2.43 -25.96 -22.62
C PRO A 86 2.44 -27.36 -23.24
N THR A 87 1.77 -27.48 -24.37
CA THR A 87 2.06 -28.54 -25.33
C THR A 87 3.48 -28.29 -25.84
N SER A 88 4.34 -29.32 -25.79
CA SER A 88 5.79 -29.22 -26.08
C SER A 88 6.09 -28.28 -27.25
N VAL A 89 6.95 -27.29 -27.01
CA VAL A 89 7.40 -26.33 -28.04
C VAL A 89 8.86 -26.63 -28.38
N GLU A 90 9.21 -26.65 -29.67
CA GLU A 90 10.62 -26.71 -30.08
C GLU A 90 11.35 -25.48 -29.51
N GLY A 91 12.27 -25.70 -28.56
CA GLY A 91 13.06 -24.63 -27.92
C GLY A 91 12.85 -24.42 -26.43
N GLY A 92 12.00 -25.23 -25.76
CA GLY A 92 11.84 -25.23 -24.31
C GLY A 92 10.38 -25.20 -23.87
N PHE A 93 10.16 -25.14 -22.55
CA PHE A 93 8.82 -25.10 -21.97
C PHE A 93 8.58 -23.78 -21.25
N HIS A 94 7.41 -23.18 -21.49
CA HIS A 94 6.91 -22.02 -20.77
C HIS A 94 5.71 -22.40 -19.92
N TRP A 95 5.81 -22.30 -18.61
CA TRP A 95 4.67 -22.54 -17.72
C TRP A 95 4.03 -21.21 -17.33
N THR A 96 2.71 -21.11 -17.50
CA THR A 96 1.95 -19.94 -17.04
C THR A 96 1.20 -20.32 -15.76
N MET A 97 1.35 -19.55 -14.70
CA MET A 97 0.58 -19.78 -13.46
C MET A 97 -0.90 -19.42 -13.68
N LYS A 98 -1.83 -20.22 -13.16
CA LYS A 98 -3.27 -19.96 -13.29
C LYS A 98 -3.67 -18.72 -12.49
N SER A 99 -4.56 -17.88 -13.04
CA SER A 99 -5.04 -16.65 -12.40
C SER A 99 -5.62 -16.90 -10.99
N GLY A 100 -6.39 -17.97 -10.80
CA GLY A 100 -6.94 -18.32 -9.49
C GLY A 100 -5.89 -18.76 -8.45
N VAL A 101 -4.67 -19.15 -8.86
CA VAL A 101 -3.55 -19.37 -7.94
C VAL A 101 -2.94 -18.02 -7.56
N LEU A 102 -2.73 -17.13 -8.53
CA LEU A 102 -2.21 -15.77 -8.30
C LEU A 102 -3.11 -14.97 -7.34
N GLU A 103 -4.42 -15.03 -7.55
CA GLU A 103 -5.42 -14.35 -6.71
C GLU A 103 -5.42 -14.88 -5.27
N ARG A 104 -5.28 -16.20 -5.07
CA ARG A 104 -5.13 -16.80 -3.73
C ARG A 104 -3.89 -16.31 -2.98
N HIS A 105 -2.88 -15.83 -3.71
CA HIS A 105 -1.66 -15.25 -3.15
C HIS A 105 -1.64 -13.73 -3.16
N GLY A 106 -2.80 -13.08 -3.36
CA GLY A 106 -2.94 -11.63 -3.28
C GLY A 106 -2.35 -10.87 -4.46
N ILE A 107 -1.95 -11.58 -5.53
CA ILE A 107 -1.45 -10.97 -6.75
C ILE A 107 -2.64 -10.57 -7.62
N ARG A 108 -2.78 -9.27 -7.89
CA ARG A 108 -3.82 -8.75 -8.78
C ARG A 108 -3.50 -9.14 -10.23
N THR A 109 -4.39 -9.89 -10.84
CA THR A 109 -4.22 -10.55 -12.15
C THR A 109 -4.42 -9.64 -13.36
N TYR A 110 -4.72 -8.35 -13.15
CA TYR A 110 -5.00 -7.40 -14.23
C TYR A 110 -3.79 -7.14 -15.16
N ASP A 111 -2.55 -7.37 -14.71
CA ASP A 111 -1.32 -7.22 -15.52
C ASP A 111 -0.23 -8.28 -15.24
N ALA A 112 -0.42 -9.17 -14.25
CA ALA A 112 0.65 -10.06 -13.79
C ALA A 112 0.62 -11.42 -14.50
N ARG A 113 1.49 -11.62 -15.50
CA ARG A 113 1.77 -12.94 -16.08
C ARG A 113 3.09 -13.49 -15.55
N VAL A 114 3.03 -14.42 -14.61
CA VAL A 114 4.21 -15.14 -14.13
C VAL A 114 4.53 -16.27 -15.10
N THR A 115 5.69 -16.17 -15.75
CA THR A 115 6.18 -17.16 -16.72
C THR A 115 7.50 -17.73 -16.22
N ALA A 116 7.59 -19.06 -16.15
CA ALA A 116 8.86 -19.76 -15.95
C ALA A 116 9.32 -20.33 -17.29
N GLN A 117 10.59 -20.10 -17.63
CA GLN A 117 11.24 -20.64 -18.82
C GLN A 117 12.40 -21.55 -18.38
N CYS A 118 12.46 -22.75 -18.96
CA CYS A 118 13.61 -23.63 -18.82
C CYS A 118 14.17 -23.94 -20.22
N SER A 119 15.45 -23.66 -20.40
CA SER A 119 16.20 -24.05 -21.60
C SER A 119 16.74 -25.47 -21.42
N PRO A 120 16.79 -26.31 -22.46
CA PRO A 120 17.42 -27.62 -22.35
C PRO A 120 18.88 -27.47 -21.90
N THR A 121 19.31 -28.29 -20.95
CA THR A 121 20.74 -28.49 -20.68
C THR A 121 21.35 -29.18 -21.91
N HIS A 122 22.33 -28.52 -22.52
CA HIS A 122 23.10 -29.02 -23.67
C HIS A 122 23.60 -30.45 -23.48
#